data_AF-A0A538IS58-F1
#
_entry.id   AF-A0A538IS58-F1
#
_cell.length_a   1.000
_cell.length_b   1.000
_cell.length_c   1.000
_cell.angle_alpha   90.00
_cell.angle_beta   90.00
_cell.angle_gamma   90.00
#
_symmetry.space_group_name_H-M   'P 1'
#
loop_
_entity.id
_entity.type
_entity.pdbx_description
1 polymer ?
#
loop_
_entity_poly.entity_id
_entity_poly.type
_entity_poly.pdbx_seq_one_letter_code
_entity_poly.pdbx_strand_id
1 'polypeptide(L)'
;MRLIEKIENLSFVEAIERLAQMTGVDLHYEQLSDADRAAHRRRARLVDAHREAAAYYHETLKRASEASDARAYLLQQRGFSKETLEQFQVGFSLPKWDALVTHLKGKGFAEQEIADAGLGARRQDGGLVDRFRGRVMFPIQDLTGGPVAFGARKMGNEDGPKYLNSAESPIYKKSQVLYALNRAKGEIVKTGRGLIVEGYTDVIALHQAGIQTAVATCGTALGLEHLRALQRFTQDVVLSLDADEAGGLAAERTYDQMIGDAQQMGVTLRVVVMPPGDDPADSVAKTGAEGFHALVEKAVPLLEFVLKREAARYSVGDAEVQARALTSGLRLLAKTDNSVIRREAGRLFSGWIRVDPDIIFVELEKTMRTGTTSRSGTGTILRRASGQVRLEREALRLALQQQRVVKARMEDVSTDFFSVPAHRTIWAALLKGTDPALLAETLEDDDARRIATQLAVEPVPLDGDIDDEAVERLAIAVFSRLKEFVLSREIEQLTPQLQRLNPVENPKEHDELFARLLELQRQKRELTQMGEGDE
;
A
#
# COMPACT_ATOMS: atom_id res chain seq x y z
N MET A 1 -12.07 -31.10 -0.12
CA MET A 1 -11.11 -30.06 -0.57
C MET A 1 -11.81 -28.90 -1.27
N ARG A 2 -12.36 -29.05 -2.49
CA ARG A 2 -13.09 -27.96 -3.21
C ARG A 2 -14.19 -27.24 -2.42
N LEU A 3 -14.82 -27.91 -1.45
CA LEU A 3 -15.82 -27.32 -0.57
C LEU A 3 -15.19 -26.34 0.45
N ILE A 4 -14.02 -26.64 1.01
CA ILE A 4 -13.33 -25.78 2.00
C ILE A 4 -12.73 -24.56 1.30
N GLU A 5 -12.15 -24.74 0.11
CA GLU A 5 -11.68 -23.63 -0.74
C GLU A 5 -12.80 -22.63 -1.01
N LYS A 6 -13.99 -23.11 -1.41
CA LYS A 6 -15.13 -22.25 -1.72
C LYS A 6 -15.80 -21.63 -0.50
N ILE A 7 -15.89 -22.35 0.63
CA ILE A 7 -16.55 -21.86 1.84
C ILE A 7 -15.65 -20.90 2.62
N GLU A 8 -14.36 -21.22 2.75
CA GLU A 8 -13.42 -20.42 3.55
C GLU A 8 -12.57 -19.45 2.72
N ASN A 9 -12.76 -19.44 1.40
CA ASN A 9 -12.07 -18.59 0.44
C ASN A 9 -10.53 -18.63 0.61
N LEU A 10 -10.05 -19.85 0.87
CA LEU A 10 -8.66 -20.23 0.98
C LEU A 10 -8.17 -20.70 -0.39
N SER A 11 -6.90 -20.42 -0.69
CA SER A 11 -6.21 -21.09 -1.79
C SER A 11 -6.18 -22.59 -1.55
N PHE A 12 -5.97 -23.36 -2.63
CA PHE A 12 -5.87 -24.82 -2.55
C PHE A 12 -4.85 -25.29 -1.49
N VAL A 13 -3.68 -24.65 -1.44
CA VAL A 13 -2.64 -24.96 -0.46
C VAL A 13 -3.10 -24.64 0.97
N GLU A 14 -3.63 -23.44 1.21
CA GLU A 14 -4.14 -23.05 2.53
C GLU A 14 -5.28 -23.97 3.01
N ALA A 15 -6.15 -24.43 2.10
CA ALA A 15 -7.25 -25.35 2.41
C ALA A 15 -6.74 -26.75 2.78
N ILE A 16 -5.69 -27.24 2.11
CA ILE A 16 -5.03 -28.50 2.43
C ILE A 16 -4.31 -28.41 3.78
N GLU A 17 -3.55 -27.34 4.02
CA GLU A 17 -2.87 -27.10 5.30
C GLU A 17 -3.87 -27.03 6.46
N ARG A 18 -5.00 -26.34 6.27
CA ARG A 18 -6.08 -26.29 7.25
C ARG A 18 -6.66 -27.67 7.55
N LEU A 19 -6.93 -28.48 6.53
CA LEU A 19 -7.49 -29.82 6.70
C LEU A 19 -6.50 -30.76 7.41
N ALA A 20 -5.22 -30.69 7.06
CA ALA A 20 -4.15 -31.44 7.71
C ALA A 20 -4.05 -31.09 9.19
N GLN A 21 -4.08 -29.80 9.54
CA GLN A 21 -4.13 -29.35 10.94
C GLN A 21 -5.36 -29.87 11.69
N MET A 22 -6.53 -29.90 11.05
CA MET A 22 -7.77 -30.38 11.66
C MET A 22 -7.76 -31.90 11.87
N THR A 23 -7.08 -32.66 11.01
CA THR A 23 -7.10 -34.13 11.01
C THR A 23 -5.85 -34.77 11.60
N GLY A 24 -4.81 -33.97 11.90
CA GLY A 24 -3.52 -34.47 12.36
C GLY A 24 -2.73 -35.25 11.32
N VAL A 25 -2.99 -35.01 10.02
CA VAL A 25 -2.33 -35.70 8.90
C VAL A 25 -1.08 -34.93 8.48
N ASP A 26 0.05 -35.63 8.34
CA ASP A 26 1.27 -35.06 7.79
C ASP A 26 1.17 -34.88 6.27
N LEU A 27 1.39 -33.64 5.80
CA LEU A 27 1.38 -33.31 4.38
C LEU A 27 2.75 -33.56 3.75
N HIS A 28 2.78 -34.42 2.74
CA HIS A 28 3.95 -34.64 1.89
C HIS A 28 3.73 -33.99 0.54
N TYR A 29 4.47 -32.92 0.25
CA TYR A 29 4.47 -32.28 -1.07
C TYR A 29 5.47 -33.01 -1.99
N GLU A 30 4.98 -33.75 -2.98
CA GLU A 30 5.79 -34.62 -3.85
C GLU A 30 6.71 -33.87 -4.84
N GLN A 31 6.50 -32.56 -5.07
CA GLN A 31 7.23 -31.77 -6.08
C GLN A 31 8.17 -30.69 -5.52
N LEU A 32 8.39 -30.63 -4.21
CA LEU A 32 9.29 -29.62 -3.63
C LEU A 32 10.76 -30.03 -3.73
N SER A 33 11.64 -29.06 -4.01
CA SER A 33 13.09 -29.26 -3.88
C SER A 33 13.47 -29.58 -2.43
N ASP A 34 14.65 -30.16 -2.20
CA ASP A 34 15.13 -30.43 -0.83
C ASP A 34 15.23 -29.15 0.01
N ALA A 35 15.57 -28.02 -0.61
CA ALA A 35 15.62 -26.71 0.02
C ALA A 35 14.21 -26.25 0.45
N ASP A 36 13.22 -26.41 -0.42
CA ASP A 36 11.83 -26.04 -0.12
C ASP A 36 11.23 -26.93 0.97
N ARG A 37 11.52 -28.24 0.95
CA ARG A 37 11.12 -29.17 2.02
C ARG A 37 11.72 -28.79 3.37
N ALA A 38 12.99 -28.36 3.40
CA ALA A 38 13.63 -27.88 4.61
C ALA A 38 12.99 -26.57 5.12
N ALA A 39 12.71 -25.63 4.21
CA ALA A 39 12.03 -24.37 4.55
C ALA A 39 10.62 -24.60 5.10
N HIS A 40 9.84 -25.50 4.50
CA HIS A 40 8.51 -25.86 4.97
C HIS A 40 8.54 -26.50 6.36
N ARG A 41 9.44 -27.47 6.59
CA ARG A 41 9.61 -28.10 7.91
C ARG A 41 10.00 -27.08 8.97
N ARG A 42 10.91 -26.16 8.64
CA ARG A 42 11.29 -25.06 9.53
C ARG A 42 10.09 -24.17 9.84
N ARG A 43 9.33 -23.75 8.81
CA ARG A 43 8.10 -22.95 9.00
C ARG A 43 7.09 -23.67 9.91
N ALA A 44 6.84 -24.96 9.71
CA ALA A 44 5.94 -25.74 10.55
C ALA A 44 6.39 -25.75 12.02
N ARG A 45 7.69 -25.98 12.27
CA ARG A 45 8.26 -25.93 13.63
C ARG A 45 8.09 -24.57 14.31
N LEU A 46 8.23 -23.46 13.57
CA LEU A 46 8.00 -22.12 14.11
C LEU A 46 6.52 -21.89 14.48
N VAL A 47 5.59 -22.40 13.68
CA VAL A 47 4.14 -22.35 13.98
C VAL A 47 3.80 -23.22 15.19
N ASP A 48 4.40 -24.41 15.32
CA ASP A 48 4.23 -25.28 16.48
C ASP A 48 4.73 -24.62 17.77
N ALA A 49 5.87 -23.94 17.72
CA ALA A 49 6.39 -23.17 18.86
C ALA A 49 5.41 -22.05 19.27
N HIS A 50 4.80 -21.35 18.32
CA HIS A 50 3.76 -20.35 18.60
C HIS A 50 2.49 -20.97 19.17
N ARG A 51 2.10 -22.16 18.72
CA ARG A 51 0.92 -22.88 19.24
C ARG A 51 1.14 -23.26 20.70
N GLU A 52 2.30 -23.81 21.02
CA GLU A 52 2.68 -24.13 22.40
C GLU A 52 2.78 -22.86 23.26
N ALA A 53 3.36 -21.78 22.74
CA ALA A 53 3.42 -20.49 23.44
C ALA A 53 2.03 -19.89 23.72
N ALA A 54 1.12 -19.94 22.75
CA ALA A 54 -0.26 -19.46 22.92
C ALA A 54 -0.99 -20.26 24.00
N ALA A 55 -0.87 -21.59 23.98
CA ALA A 55 -1.44 -22.45 25.01
C ALA A 55 -0.84 -22.17 26.39
N TYR A 56 0.48 -22.02 26.49
CA TYR A 56 1.19 -21.67 27.72
C TYR A 56 0.71 -20.33 28.29
N TYR A 57 0.65 -19.28 27.47
CA TYR A 57 0.19 -17.97 27.92
C TYR A 57 -1.28 -17.97 28.33
N HIS A 58 -2.13 -18.71 27.62
CA HIS A 58 -3.55 -18.82 27.95
C HIS A 58 -3.76 -19.54 29.29
N GLU A 59 -3.09 -20.67 29.52
CA GLU A 59 -3.13 -21.36 30.82
C GLU A 59 -2.53 -20.52 31.95
N THR A 60 -1.50 -19.73 31.65
CA THR A 60 -0.91 -18.78 32.61
C THR A 60 -1.94 -17.73 33.04
N LEU A 61 -2.68 -17.13 32.10
CA LEU A 61 -3.74 -16.18 32.42
C LEU A 61 -4.81 -16.81 33.33
N LYS A 62 -5.16 -18.07 33.08
CA LYS A 62 -6.17 -18.80 33.86
C LYS A 62 -5.73 -19.12 35.28
N ARG A 63 -4.48 -19.57 35.45
CA ARG A 63 -4.05 -20.23 36.70
C ARG A 63 -3.05 -19.45 37.54
N ALA A 64 -2.19 -18.63 36.94
CA ALA A 64 -1.12 -17.99 37.68
C ALA A 64 -1.67 -16.91 38.63
N SER A 65 -1.13 -16.87 39.85
CA SER A 65 -1.40 -15.79 40.81
C SER A 65 -1.01 -14.42 40.25
N GLU A 66 0.12 -14.35 39.55
CA GLU A 66 0.70 -13.15 38.95
C GLU A 66 -0.19 -12.55 37.85
N ALA A 67 -1.13 -13.32 37.30
CA ALA A 67 -2.08 -12.87 36.29
C ALA A 67 -3.36 -12.25 36.89
N SER A 68 -3.43 -12.04 38.22
CA SER A 68 -4.62 -11.49 38.89
C SER A 68 -5.05 -10.14 38.32
N ASP A 69 -4.11 -9.19 38.19
CA ASP A 69 -4.40 -7.86 37.68
C ASP A 69 -4.78 -7.89 36.19
N ALA A 70 -4.16 -8.79 35.42
CA ALA A 70 -4.52 -9.03 34.03
C ALA A 70 -5.97 -9.52 33.89
N ARG A 71 -6.39 -10.47 34.73
CA ARG A 71 -7.78 -10.95 34.76
C ARG A 71 -8.75 -9.84 35.18
N ALA A 72 -8.43 -9.06 36.21
CA ALA A 72 -9.27 -7.95 36.65
C ALA A 72 -9.44 -6.90 35.54
N TYR A 73 -8.35 -6.54 34.86
CA TYR A 73 -8.40 -5.64 33.71
C TYR A 73 -9.29 -6.16 32.58
N LEU A 74 -9.12 -7.43 32.18
CA LEU A 74 -9.88 -8.00 31.06
C LEU A 74 -11.37 -8.22 31.38
N LEU A 75 -11.66 -8.76 32.56
CA LEU A 75 -13.03 -9.14 32.94
C LEU A 75 -13.84 -7.96 33.46
N GLN A 76 -13.22 -7.09 34.27
CA GLN A 76 -13.94 -6.02 34.97
C GLN A 76 -13.84 -4.68 34.23
N GLN A 77 -12.63 -4.27 33.82
CA GLN A 77 -12.45 -2.97 33.17
C GLN A 77 -12.81 -3.01 31.68
N ARG A 78 -12.51 -4.12 30.99
CA ARG A 78 -12.85 -4.31 29.58
C ARG A 78 -14.16 -5.08 29.36
N GLY A 79 -14.72 -5.68 30.41
CA GLY A 79 -16.01 -6.38 30.32
C GLY A 79 -16.00 -7.61 29.42
N PHE A 80 -14.84 -8.23 29.18
CA PHE A 80 -14.78 -9.46 28.39
C PHE A 80 -15.29 -10.66 29.18
N SER A 81 -16.08 -11.51 28.54
CA SER A 81 -16.50 -12.79 29.09
C SER A 81 -15.34 -13.79 29.11
N LYS A 82 -15.42 -14.82 29.95
CA LYS A 82 -14.39 -15.87 29.98
C LYS A 82 -14.37 -16.64 28.66
N GLU A 83 -15.55 -16.87 28.10
CA GLU A 83 -15.78 -17.54 26.83
C GLU A 83 -15.09 -16.76 25.69
N THR A 84 -15.22 -15.43 25.68
CA THR A 84 -14.52 -14.56 24.71
C THR A 84 -13.00 -14.69 24.86
N LEU A 85 -12.47 -14.63 26.08
CA LEU A 85 -11.03 -14.77 26.33
C LEU A 85 -10.50 -16.15 25.89
N GLU A 86 -11.29 -17.20 26.07
CA GLU A 86 -10.99 -18.55 25.58
C GLU A 86 -11.02 -18.64 24.06
N GLN A 87 -12.07 -18.11 23.43
CA GLN A 87 -12.21 -18.11 21.98
C GLN A 87 -11.03 -17.41 21.31
N PHE A 88 -10.63 -16.23 21.80
CA PHE A 88 -9.47 -15.48 21.29
C PHE A 88 -8.11 -15.98 21.82
N GLN A 89 -8.10 -16.99 22.70
CA GLN A 89 -6.91 -17.51 23.37
C GLN A 89 -6.06 -16.40 24.01
N VAL A 90 -6.71 -15.38 24.59
CA VAL A 90 -6.02 -14.30 25.29
C VAL A 90 -5.22 -14.90 26.45
N GLY A 91 -3.97 -14.47 26.59
CA GLY A 91 -3.03 -15.05 27.55
C GLY A 91 -2.33 -14.01 28.41
N PHE A 92 -1.38 -14.47 29.23
CA PHE A 92 -0.52 -13.64 30.06
C PHE A 92 0.90 -14.17 30.05
N SER A 93 1.88 -13.30 29.82
CA SER A 93 3.30 -13.62 30.00
C SER A 93 3.73 -13.29 31.43
N LEU A 94 4.33 -14.25 32.13
CA LEU A 94 4.85 -14.00 33.49
C LEU A 94 5.90 -12.88 33.49
N PRO A 95 6.03 -12.10 34.59
CA PRO A 95 7.10 -11.13 34.76
C PRO A 95 8.42 -11.82 35.14
N LYS A 96 8.84 -12.80 34.33
CA LYS A 96 10.07 -13.60 34.52
C LYS A 96 10.93 -13.49 33.27
N TRP A 97 12.23 -13.73 33.40
CA TRP A 97 13.17 -13.51 32.30
C TRP A 97 13.14 -14.58 31.22
N ASP A 98 12.80 -15.82 31.53
CA ASP A 98 12.99 -16.98 30.65
C ASP A 98 11.90 -18.06 30.85
N ALA A 99 10.72 -17.68 31.33
CA ALA A 99 9.67 -18.63 31.67
C ALA A 99 9.12 -19.35 30.42
N LEU A 100 8.83 -18.61 29.34
CA LEU A 100 8.44 -19.23 28.08
C LEU A 100 9.61 -19.97 27.44
N VAL A 101 10.82 -19.39 27.41
CA VAL A 101 12.01 -20.02 26.82
C VAL A 101 12.27 -21.39 27.48
N THR A 102 12.20 -21.46 28.81
CA THR A 102 12.37 -22.70 29.57
C THR A 102 11.27 -23.71 29.24
N HIS A 103 10.01 -23.25 29.16
CA HIS A 103 8.88 -24.09 28.77
C HIS A 103 9.06 -24.69 27.37
N LEU A 104 9.42 -23.88 26.37
CA LEU A 104 9.62 -24.32 24.99
C LEU A 104 10.82 -25.26 24.84
N LYS A 105 11.92 -25.00 25.56
CA LYS A 105 13.06 -25.94 25.61
C LYS A 105 12.63 -27.30 26.18
N GLY A 106 11.83 -27.29 27.26
CA GLY A 106 11.25 -28.51 27.83
C GLY A 106 10.32 -29.27 26.88
N LYS A 107 9.78 -28.59 25.87
CA LYS A 107 8.96 -29.16 24.79
C LYS A 107 9.77 -29.60 23.56
N GLY A 108 11.10 -29.51 23.62
CA GLY A 108 11.99 -29.97 22.56
C GLY A 108 12.18 -28.97 21.42
N PHE A 109 11.92 -27.68 21.64
CA PHE A 109 12.29 -26.62 20.68
C PHE A 109 13.73 -26.18 20.90
N ALA A 110 14.51 -26.13 19.82
CA ALA A 110 15.89 -25.65 19.85
C ALA A 110 15.94 -24.14 20.09
N GLU A 111 17.03 -23.65 20.70
CA GLU A 111 17.22 -22.21 20.96
C GLU A 111 17.08 -21.36 19.70
N GLN A 112 17.63 -21.84 18.59
CA GLN A 112 17.55 -21.14 17.31
C GLN A 112 16.10 -21.07 16.82
N GLU A 113 15.30 -22.12 16.97
CA GLU A 113 13.87 -22.11 16.60
C GLU A 113 13.09 -21.08 17.43
N ILE A 114 13.36 -20.99 18.74
CA ILE A 114 12.71 -20.03 19.64
C ILE A 114 13.08 -18.58 19.27
N ALA A 115 14.36 -18.33 18.94
CA ALA A 115 14.85 -17.03 18.52
C ALA A 115 14.28 -16.63 17.15
N ASP A 116 14.28 -17.55 16.18
CA ASP A 116 13.77 -17.33 14.82
C ASP A 116 12.25 -17.11 14.80
N ALA A 117 11.54 -17.72 15.74
CA ALA A 117 10.12 -17.47 15.99
C ALA A 117 9.87 -16.08 16.60
N GLY A 118 10.90 -15.37 17.07
CA GLY A 118 10.76 -14.08 17.77
C GLY A 118 10.16 -14.21 19.18
N LEU A 119 10.09 -15.42 19.72
CA LEU A 119 9.56 -15.71 21.06
C LEU A 119 10.61 -15.50 22.16
N GLY A 120 11.89 -15.65 21.80
CA GLY A 120 13.04 -15.33 22.64
C GLY A 120 13.97 -14.28 22.02
N ALA A 121 14.62 -13.49 22.86
CA ALA A 121 15.68 -12.56 22.48
C ALA A 121 17.02 -13.03 23.04
N ARG A 122 18.07 -13.02 22.21
CA ARG A 122 19.44 -13.34 22.64
C ARG A 122 20.00 -12.21 23.50
N ARG A 123 20.56 -12.55 24.65
CA ARG A 123 21.37 -11.66 25.49
C ARG A 123 22.81 -11.60 24.97
N GLN A 124 23.54 -10.58 25.41
CA GLN A 124 24.96 -10.40 25.09
C GLN A 124 25.84 -11.54 25.63
N ASP A 125 25.43 -12.19 26.71
CA ASP A 125 26.10 -13.34 27.33
C ASP A 125 25.80 -14.68 26.64
N GLY A 126 24.98 -14.68 25.58
CA GLY A 126 24.63 -15.86 24.79
C GLY A 126 23.33 -16.56 25.22
N GLY A 127 22.75 -16.22 26.38
CA GLY A 127 21.49 -16.80 26.85
C GLY A 127 20.25 -16.28 26.10
N LEU A 128 19.15 -17.03 26.13
CA LEU A 128 17.84 -16.57 25.63
C LEU A 128 16.96 -16.08 26.77
N VAL A 129 16.26 -14.97 26.52
CA VAL A 129 15.19 -14.46 27.40
C VAL A 129 13.88 -14.31 26.66
N ASP A 130 12.79 -14.38 27.40
CA ASP A 130 11.44 -14.16 26.91
C ASP A 130 11.32 -12.78 26.28
N ARG A 131 10.76 -12.72 25.06
CA ARG A 131 10.48 -11.46 24.37
C ARG A 131 9.42 -10.62 25.10
N PHE A 132 8.46 -11.28 25.71
CA PHE A 132 7.30 -10.70 26.39
C PHE A 132 7.32 -11.07 27.87
N ARG A 133 7.14 -10.07 28.73
CA ARG A 133 7.19 -10.21 30.19
C ARG A 133 6.14 -9.30 30.82
N GLY A 134 5.38 -9.81 31.78
CA GLY A 134 4.37 -9.04 32.53
C GLY A 134 3.26 -8.41 31.67
N ARG A 135 2.83 -9.09 30.59
CA ARG A 135 1.92 -8.55 29.57
C ARG A 135 0.72 -9.46 29.33
N VAL A 136 -0.44 -8.86 29.04
CA VAL A 136 -1.55 -9.55 28.40
C VAL A 136 -1.17 -9.84 26.96
N MET A 137 -1.42 -11.06 26.51
CA MET A 137 -0.99 -11.59 25.23
C MET A 137 -2.20 -11.81 24.31
N PHE A 138 -2.09 -11.30 23.08
CA PHE A 138 -3.09 -11.44 22.02
C PHE A 138 -2.46 -12.25 20.87
N PRO A 139 -2.78 -13.54 20.73
CA PRO A 139 -2.24 -14.36 19.64
C PRO A 139 -2.73 -13.85 18.28
N ILE A 140 -1.80 -13.60 17.37
CA ILE A 140 -2.07 -13.20 15.99
C ILE A 140 -2.02 -14.46 15.14
N GLN A 141 -3.11 -14.73 14.42
CA GLN A 141 -3.30 -15.95 13.64
C GLN A 141 -3.24 -15.65 12.13
N ASP A 142 -2.70 -16.57 11.35
CA ASP A 142 -2.84 -16.55 9.89
C ASP A 142 -4.27 -16.97 9.47
N LEU A 143 -4.56 -16.94 8.17
CA LEU A 143 -5.88 -17.29 7.62
C LEU A 143 -6.32 -18.74 7.89
N THR A 144 -5.37 -19.65 8.17
CA THR A 144 -5.64 -21.04 8.57
C THR A 144 -5.92 -21.17 10.05
N GLY A 145 -5.72 -20.11 10.84
CA GLY A 145 -5.87 -20.11 12.29
C GLY A 145 -4.61 -20.52 13.06
N GLY A 146 -3.50 -20.77 12.37
CA GLY A 146 -2.20 -21.02 13.00
C GLY A 146 -1.68 -19.73 13.66
N PRO A 147 -1.28 -19.75 14.95
CA PRO A 147 -0.66 -18.57 15.56
C PRO A 147 0.72 -18.36 14.94
N VAL A 148 0.98 -17.13 14.50
CA VAL A 148 2.24 -16.74 13.81
C VAL A 148 2.97 -15.59 14.51
N ALA A 149 2.30 -14.91 15.43
CA ALA A 149 2.85 -13.81 16.20
C ALA A 149 1.98 -13.53 17.44
N PHE A 150 2.42 -12.57 18.24
CA PHE A 150 1.70 -12.01 19.37
C PHE A 150 1.73 -10.48 19.35
N GLY A 151 0.58 -9.89 19.70
CA GLY A 151 0.50 -8.55 20.28
C GLY A 151 0.47 -8.65 21.81
N ALA A 152 1.03 -7.66 22.49
CA ALA A 152 1.17 -7.72 23.95
C ALA A 152 0.95 -6.36 24.61
N ARG A 153 0.06 -6.29 25.60
CA ARG A 153 -0.23 -5.08 26.39
C ARG A 153 0.40 -5.16 27.78
N LYS A 154 1.11 -4.11 28.18
CA LYS A 154 1.71 -3.97 29.51
C LYS A 154 0.63 -3.85 30.61
N MET A 155 0.80 -4.57 31.73
CA MET A 155 -0.11 -4.49 32.89
C MET A 155 0.42 -3.64 34.05
N GLY A 156 1.75 -3.57 34.23
CA GLY A 156 2.39 -2.82 35.31
C GLY A 156 3.12 -1.55 34.85
N ASN A 157 3.87 -0.94 35.77
CA ASN A 157 4.62 0.30 35.56
C ASN A 157 6.06 0.09 35.05
N GLU A 158 6.44 -1.12 34.69
CA GLU A 158 7.76 -1.42 34.12
C GLU A 158 8.05 -0.59 32.86
N ASP A 159 9.32 -0.32 32.58
CA ASP A 159 9.70 0.46 31.42
C ASP A 159 9.30 -0.18 30.08
N GLY A 160 9.04 0.67 29.09
CA GLY A 160 8.74 0.27 27.72
C GLY A 160 7.28 0.50 27.30
N PRO A 161 6.97 0.17 26.03
CA PRO A 161 5.76 0.64 25.37
C PRO A 161 4.49 -0.05 25.91
N LYS A 162 3.37 0.68 25.86
CA LYS A 162 2.04 0.22 26.27
C LYS A 162 1.63 -1.05 25.50
N TYR A 163 1.84 -1.03 24.18
CA TYR A 163 1.70 -2.19 23.30
C TYR A 163 3.03 -2.57 22.66
N LEU A 164 3.25 -3.86 22.53
CA LEU A 164 4.44 -4.45 21.93
C LEU A 164 4.01 -5.59 21.02
N ASN A 165 4.36 -5.51 19.74
CA ASN A 165 4.11 -6.60 18.79
C ASN A 165 5.39 -7.39 18.53
N SER A 166 5.21 -8.65 18.15
CA SER A 166 6.30 -9.50 17.65
C SER A 166 7.07 -8.80 16.54
N ALA A 167 8.36 -9.07 16.44
CA ALA A 167 9.17 -8.61 15.31
C ALA A 167 8.76 -9.34 14.03
N GLU A 168 9.20 -8.84 12.88
CA GLU A 168 9.11 -9.57 11.62
C GLU A 168 9.81 -10.94 11.76
N SER A 169 9.21 -11.98 11.18
CA SER A 169 9.76 -13.34 11.21
C SER A 169 9.48 -14.05 9.88
N PRO A 170 10.09 -15.22 9.64
CA PRO A 170 9.78 -16.02 8.46
C PRO A 170 8.30 -16.41 8.32
N ILE A 171 7.54 -16.35 9.42
CA ILE A 171 6.12 -16.72 9.44
C ILE A 171 5.16 -15.55 9.65
N TYR A 172 5.69 -14.36 9.94
CA TYR A 172 4.88 -13.19 10.26
C TYR A 172 5.44 -11.92 9.63
N LYS A 173 4.58 -11.28 8.82
CA LYS A 173 4.81 -9.95 8.27
C LYS A 173 3.69 -9.01 8.69
N LYS A 174 4.03 -7.95 9.46
CA LYS A 174 3.03 -7.02 10.00
C LYS A 174 2.16 -6.38 8.94
N SER A 175 2.73 -6.09 7.77
CA SER A 175 2.03 -5.43 6.67
C SER A 175 1.00 -6.31 5.96
N GLN A 176 1.02 -7.63 6.17
CA GLN A 176 0.19 -8.60 5.45
C GLN A 176 -0.84 -9.30 6.34
N VAL A 177 -0.80 -9.07 7.65
CA VAL A 177 -1.66 -9.77 8.61
C VAL A 177 -2.57 -8.78 9.30
N LEU A 178 -3.86 -9.10 9.29
CA LEU A 178 -4.88 -8.41 10.07
C LEU A 178 -5.35 -9.32 11.20
N TYR A 179 -5.33 -8.78 12.42
CA TYR A 179 -5.80 -9.48 13.60
C TYR A 179 -7.27 -9.89 13.44
N ALA A 180 -7.57 -11.13 13.82
CA ALA A 180 -8.88 -11.78 13.72
C ALA A 180 -9.46 -11.97 12.31
N LEU A 181 -8.71 -11.70 11.23
CA LEU A 181 -9.20 -11.92 9.87
C LEU A 181 -9.60 -13.38 9.61
N ASN A 182 -8.86 -14.33 10.20
CA ASN A 182 -9.17 -15.76 10.13
C ASN A 182 -10.56 -16.11 10.70
N ARG A 183 -11.06 -15.31 11.65
CA ARG A 183 -12.38 -15.46 12.26
C ARG A 183 -13.43 -14.65 11.51
N ALA A 184 -13.07 -13.43 11.12
CA ALA A 184 -13.98 -12.49 10.48
C ALA A 184 -14.31 -12.87 9.03
N LYS A 185 -13.42 -13.59 8.32
CA LYS A 185 -13.56 -13.88 6.88
C LYS A 185 -14.92 -14.45 6.48
N GLY A 186 -15.49 -15.34 7.28
CA GLY A 186 -16.80 -15.94 6.99
C GLY A 186 -17.94 -14.92 7.03
N GLU A 187 -17.99 -14.11 8.09
CA GLU A 187 -19.03 -13.09 8.23
C GLU A 187 -18.80 -11.91 7.26
N ILE A 188 -17.55 -11.58 6.94
CA ILE A 188 -17.20 -10.59 5.90
C ILE A 188 -17.77 -11.02 4.54
N VAL A 189 -17.57 -12.29 4.14
CA VAL A 189 -18.13 -12.81 2.89
C VAL A 189 -19.66 -12.79 2.91
N LYS A 190 -20.27 -13.19 4.03
CA LYS A 190 -21.73 -13.26 4.18
C LYS A 190 -22.41 -11.88 4.13
N THR A 191 -21.82 -10.88 4.78
CA THR A 191 -22.34 -9.51 4.83
C THR A 191 -21.87 -8.65 3.67
N GLY A 192 -20.83 -9.10 2.96
CA GLY A 192 -20.15 -8.35 1.91
C GLY A 192 -19.30 -7.18 2.42
N ARG A 193 -19.06 -7.04 3.74
CA ARG A 193 -18.41 -5.86 4.32
C ARG A 193 -17.37 -6.20 5.39
N GLY A 194 -16.20 -5.58 5.29
CA GLY A 194 -15.14 -5.64 6.31
C GLY A 194 -15.07 -4.39 7.16
N LEU A 195 -14.82 -4.55 8.46
CA LEU A 195 -14.66 -3.44 9.41
C LEU A 195 -13.23 -3.42 9.96
N ILE A 196 -12.48 -2.35 9.73
CA ILE A 196 -11.12 -2.17 10.27
C ILE A 196 -11.18 -1.24 11.47
N VAL A 197 -10.66 -1.69 12.60
CA VAL A 197 -10.45 -0.91 13.83
C VAL A 197 -8.97 -0.84 14.21
N GLU A 198 -8.62 -0.02 15.19
CA GLU A 198 -7.22 0.24 15.54
C GLU A 198 -6.60 -0.83 16.45
N GLY A 199 -7.34 -1.30 17.46
CA GLY A 199 -6.80 -2.13 18.53
C GLY A 199 -7.32 -3.56 18.61
N TYR A 200 -6.53 -4.43 19.24
CA TYR A 200 -6.92 -5.80 19.56
C TYR A 200 -8.17 -5.87 20.46
N THR A 201 -8.25 -4.97 21.44
CA THR A 201 -9.37 -4.92 22.38
C THR A 201 -10.67 -4.52 21.69
N ASP A 202 -10.60 -3.68 20.68
CA ASP A 202 -11.77 -3.18 19.96
C ASP A 202 -12.35 -4.29 19.10
N VAL A 203 -11.49 -5.06 18.42
CA VAL A 203 -11.89 -6.29 17.73
C VAL A 203 -12.56 -7.27 18.69
N ILE A 204 -11.96 -7.54 19.85
CA ILE A 204 -12.52 -8.49 20.81
C ILE A 204 -13.88 -8.00 21.35
N ALA A 205 -14.00 -6.70 21.66
CA ALA A 205 -15.25 -6.09 22.13
C ALA A 205 -16.36 -6.19 21.08
N LEU A 206 -16.05 -5.87 19.82
CA LEU A 206 -16.98 -5.93 18.71
C LEU A 206 -17.42 -7.37 18.42
N HIS A 207 -16.49 -8.33 18.41
CA HIS A 207 -16.84 -9.75 18.23
C HIS A 207 -17.70 -10.28 19.38
N GLN A 208 -17.42 -9.88 20.62
CA GLN A 208 -18.26 -10.23 21.78
C GLN A 208 -19.68 -9.67 21.65
N ALA A 209 -19.83 -8.47 21.08
CA ALA A 209 -21.12 -7.88 20.78
C ALA A 209 -21.81 -8.47 19.53
N GLY A 210 -21.18 -9.41 18.82
CA GLY A 210 -21.74 -10.03 17.60
C GLY A 210 -21.34 -9.35 16.29
N ILE A 211 -20.52 -8.30 16.31
CA ILE A 211 -19.98 -7.63 15.12
C ILE A 211 -18.72 -8.37 14.69
N GLN A 212 -18.93 -9.51 14.06
CA GLN A 212 -17.86 -10.47 13.74
C GLN A 212 -17.06 -10.11 12.47
N THR A 213 -17.38 -9.00 11.80
CA THR A 213 -16.64 -8.50 10.63
C THR A 213 -15.42 -7.64 10.99
N ALA A 214 -15.21 -7.37 12.29
CA ALA A 214 -14.14 -6.51 12.78
C ALA A 214 -12.75 -7.19 12.70
N VAL A 215 -11.77 -6.45 12.20
CA VAL A 215 -10.34 -6.80 12.13
C VAL A 215 -9.49 -5.60 12.53
N ALA A 216 -8.22 -5.81 12.89
CA ALA A 216 -7.31 -4.71 13.23
C ALA A 216 -5.92 -4.89 12.64
N THR A 217 -5.24 -3.76 12.38
CA THR A 217 -3.81 -3.77 12.06
C THR A 217 -2.98 -4.15 13.29
N CYS A 218 -1.88 -4.88 13.09
CA CYS A 218 -1.02 -5.34 14.19
C CYS A 218 0.00 -4.27 14.62
N GLY A 219 -0.49 -3.10 15.06
CA GLY A 219 0.30 -1.94 15.51
C GLY A 219 1.20 -1.33 14.43
N THR A 220 0.63 -1.18 13.24
CA THR A 220 1.20 -0.48 12.09
C THR A 220 0.07 0.35 11.45
N ALA A 221 0.42 1.38 10.68
CA ALA A 221 -0.58 2.07 9.87
C ALA A 221 -1.22 1.08 8.86
N LEU A 222 -2.49 1.32 8.55
CA LEU A 222 -3.16 0.63 7.44
C LEU A 222 -2.38 0.85 6.14
N GLY A 223 -2.31 -0.17 5.31
CA GLY A 223 -1.47 -0.19 4.12
C GLY A 223 -2.09 -1.05 3.03
N LEU A 224 -1.57 -0.93 1.81
CA LEU A 224 -2.16 -1.56 0.63
C LEU A 224 -2.20 -3.09 0.73
N GLU A 225 -1.18 -3.71 1.33
CA GLU A 225 -1.13 -5.15 1.56
C GLU A 225 -2.26 -5.66 2.47
N HIS A 226 -2.68 -4.87 3.46
CA HIS A 226 -3.85 -5.20 4.27
C HIS A 226 -5.15 -5.14 3.45
N LEU A 227 -5.28 -4.13 2.58
CA LEU A 227 -6.43 -4.04 1.68
C LEU A 227 -6.45 -5.21 0.69
N ARG A 228 -5.30 -5.63 0.16
CA ARG A 228 -5.17 -6.82 -0.70
C ARG A 228 -5.60 -8.09 0.04
N ALA A 229 -5.22 -8.23 1.31
CA ALA A 229 -5.64 -9.36 2.13
C ALA A 229 -7.18 -9.39 2.32
N LEU A 230 -7.81 -8.23 2.55
CA LEU A 230 -9.27 -8.11 2.67
C LEU A 230 -10.02 -8.24 1.34
N GLN A 231 -9.44 -7.76 0.24
CA GLN A 231 -10.03 -7.77 -1.10
C GLN A 231 -10.44 -9.18 -1.55
N ARG A 232 -9.72 -10.21 -1.05
CA ARG A 232 -10.09 -11.62 -1.25
C ARG A 232 -11.52 -11.91 -0.82
N PHE A 233 -12.01 -11.25 0.23
CA PHE A 233 -13.29 -11.53 0.90
C PHE A 233 -14.36 -10.44 0.69
N THR A 234 -13.96 -9.20 0.44
CA THR A 234 -14.88 -8.06 0.25
C THR A 234 -14.24 -6.93 -0.54
N GLN A 235 -15.05 -6.19 -1.29
CA GLN A 235 -14.68 -4.90 -1.91
C GLN A 235 -15.17 -3.70 -1.11
N ASP A 236 -15.90 -3.90 -0.02
CA ASP A 236 -16.50 -2.84 0.80
C ASP A 236 -15.88 -2.84 2.19
N VAL A 237 -15.02 -1.85 2.44
CA VAL A 237 -14.23 -1.75 3.67
C VAL A 237 -14.58 -0.46 4.40
N VAL A 238 -14.97 -0.62 5.67
CA VAL A 238 -15.30 0.48 6.57
C VAL A 238 -14.19 0.62 7.62
N LEU A 239 -13.68 1.83 7.79
CA LEU A 239 -12.72 2.21 8.81
C LEU A 239 -13.49 2.76 10.01
N SER A 240 -13.30 2.17 11.19
CA SER A 240 -13.85 2.66 12.45
C SER A 240 -12.68 3.05 13.34
N LEU A 241 -12.30 4.31 13.22
CA LEU A 241 -11.15 4.93 13.90
C LEU A 241 -11.64 5.69 15.14
N ASP A 242 -10.72 5.97 16.05
CA ASP A 242 -11.04 6.70 17.28
C ASP A 242 -11.55 8.12 16.96
N ALA A 243 -12.50 8.62 17.75
CA ALA A 243 -13.11 9.94 17.58
C ALA A 243 -12.20 11.10 18.03
N ASP A 244 -10.90 11.01 17.72
CA ASP A 244 -9.89 11.99 18.07
C ASP A 244 -9.12 12.50 16.84
N GLU A 245 -8.19 13.42 17.06
CA GLU A 245 -7.38 13.97 15.97
C GLU A 245 -6.43 12.93 15.36
N ALA A 246 -6.00 11.92 16.13
CA ALA A 246 -5.13 10.87 15.63
C ALA A 246 -5.88 9.94 14.65
N GLY A 247 -7.10 9.51 15.00
CA GLY A 247 -7.99 8.74 14.13
C GLY A 247 -8.34 9.51 12.85
N GLY A 248 -8.62 10.81 12.99
CA GLY A 248 -8.78 11.69 11.83
C GLY A 248 -7.55 11.70 10.91
N LEU A 249 -6.36 11.97 11.45
CA LEU A 249 -5.11 11.99 10.69
C LEU A 249 -4.78 10.62 10.07
N ALA A 250 -5.20 9.52 10.69
CA ALA A 250 -5.07 8.19 10.13
C ALA A 250 -5.96 8.00 8.89
N ALA A 251 -7.19 8.51 8.88
CA ALA A 251 -8.05 8.51 7.70
C ALA A 251 -7.46 9.36 6.56
N GLU A 252 -6.98 10.57 6.86
CA GLU A 252 -6.31 11.44 5.86
C GLU A 252 -5.10 10.75 5.24
N ARG A 253 -4.24 10.15 6.07
CA ARG A 253 -3.07 9.40 5.61
C ARG A 253 -3.47 8.21 4.74
N THR A 254 -4.53 7.49 5.13
CA THR A 254 -5.06 6.37 4.36
C THR A 254 -5.49 6.86 2.98
N TYR A 255 -6.30 7.92 2.91
CA TYR A 255 -6.71 8.53 1.65
C TYR A 255 -5.49 8.94 0.80
N ASP A 256 -4.55 9.64 1.43
CA ASP A 256 -3.40 10.21 0.75
C ASP A 256 -2.47 9.18 0.13
N GLN A 257 -2.32 8.02 0.78
CA GLN A 257 -1.37 6.99 0.41
C GLN A 257 -1.95 5.93 -0.51
N MET A 258 -3.25 5.60 -0.42
CA MET A 258 -3.77 4.39 -1.05
C MET A 258 -5.10 4.53 -1.78
N ILE A 259 -5.73 5.72 -1.87
CA ILE A 259 -7.04 5.82 -2.54
C ILE A 259 -7.01 5.38 -4.01
N GLY A 260 -5.99 5.78 -4.77
CA GLY A 260 -5.85 5.40 -6.19
C GLY A 260 -5.71 3.89 -6.35
N ASP A 261 -4.78 3.28 -5.60
CA ASP A 261 -4.56 1.84 -5.63
C ASP A 261 -5.80 1.06 -5.15
N ALA A 262 -6.47 1.53 -4.09
CA ALA A 262 -7.71 0.93 -3.60
C ALA A 262 -8.82 0.97 -4.68
N GLN A 263 -8.97 2.09 -5.39
CA GLN A 263 -9.94 2.21 -6.48
C GLN A 263 -9.60 1.30 -7.67
N GLN A 264 -8.32 1.17 -8.05
CA GLN A 264 -7.89 0.23 -9.09
C GLN A 264 -8.16 -1.23 -8.70
N MET A 265 -8.07 -1.53 -7.41
CA MET A 265 -8.46 -2.83 -6.85
C MET A 265 -9.99 -3.00 -6.73
N GLY A 266 -10.78 -1.98 -7.04
CA GLY A 266 -12.24 -2.01 -6.83
C GLY A 266 -12.66 -1.99 -5.37
N VAL A 267 -11.77 -1.60 -4.44
CA VAL A 267 -12.06 -1.49 -3.02
C VAL A 267 -12.64 -0.11 -2.70
N THR A 268 -13.85 -0.10 -2.16
CA THR A 268 -14.52 1.07 -1.62
C THR A 268 -14.12 1.26 -0.15
N LEU A 269 -13.65 2.47 0.18
CA LEU A 269 -13.28 2.84 1.54
C LEU A 269 -14.28 3.85 2.12
N ARG A 270 -14.80 3.54 3.30
CA ARG A 270 -15.71 4.39 4.08
C ARG A 270 -15.21 4.56 5.51
N VAL A 271 -15.72 5.56 6.22
CA VAL A 271 -15.33 5.88 7.59
C VAL A 271 -16.57 6.02 8.46
N VAL A 272 -16.57 5.33 9.60
CA VAL A 272 -17.56 5.57 10.66
C VAL A 272 -17.19 6.87 11.36
N VAL A 273 -18.13 7.81 11.41
CA VAL A 273 -17.97 9.01 12.24
C VAL A 273 -18.44 8.66 13.65
N MET A 274 -17.48 8.38 14.51
CA MET A 274 -17.71 8.01 15.90
C MET A 274 -18.20 9.21 16.73
N PRO A 275 -19.03 8.99 17.77
CA PRO A 275 -19.37 10.03 18.73
C PRO A 275 -18.10 10.61 19.39
N PRO A 276 -18.05 11.93 19.69
CA PRO A 276 -16.85 12.55 20.26
C PRO A 276 -16.37 11.86 21.55
N GLY A 277 -15.10 11.47 21.57
CA GLY A 277 -14.46 10.81 22.71
C GLY A 277 -14.72 9.30 22.85
N ASP A 278 -15.48 8.69 21.93
CA ASP A 278 -15.72 7.24 21.93
C ASP A 278 -14.71 6.52 21.00
N ASP A 279 -14.19 5.40 21.48
CA ASP A 279 -13.57 4.37 20.64
C ASP A 279 -14.62 3.31 20.21
N PRO A 280 -14.30 2.38 19.30
CA PRO A 280 -15.25 1.36 18.86
C PRO A 280 -15.75 0.45 19.99
N ALA A 281 -14.91 0.16 20.99
CA ALA A 281 -15.27 -0.66 22.14
C ALA A 281 -16.24 0.09 23.07
N ASP A 282 -15.99 1.36 23.34
CA ASP A 282 -16.83 2.24 24.15
C ASP A 282 -18.20 2.45 23.50
N SER A 283 -18.23 2.67 22.18
CA SER A 283 -19.47 2.87 21.44
C SER A 283 -20.37 1.63 21.48
N VAL A 284 -19.80 0.44 21.27
CA VAL A 284 -20.57 -0.81 21.33
C VAL A 284 -20.98 -1.14 22.77
N ALA A 285 -20.16 -0.82 23.77
CA ALA A 285 -20.53 -0.98 25.18
C ALA A 285 -21.72 -0.09 25.58
N LYS A 286 -21.81 1.13 25.04
CA LYS A 286 -22.90 2.08 25.32
C LYS A 286 -24.19 1.79 24.55
N THR A 287 -24.07 1.41 23.28
CA THR A 287 -25.21 1.37 22.35
C THR A 287 -25.61 -0.05 21.93
N GLY A 288 -24.80 -1.05 22.28
CA GLY A 288 -24.99 -2.43 21.85
C GLY A 288 -24.70 -2.63 20.35
N ALA A 289 -24.92 -3.87 19.90
CA ALA A 289 -24.65 -4.27 18.52
C ALA A 289 -25.49 -3.47 17.50
N GLU A 290 -26.79 -3.32 17.78
CA GLU A 290 -27.72 -2.61 16.89
C GLU A 290 -27.34 -1.13 16.73
N GLY A 291 -26.99 -0.47 17.83
CA GLY A 291 -26.56 0.93 17.81
C GLY A 291 -25.28 1.11 17.01
N PHE A 292 -24.29 0.23 17.20
CA PHE A 292 -23.05 0.28 16.44
C PHE A 292 -23.28 -0.05 14.95
N HIS A 293 -24.13 -1.02 14.61
CA HIS A 293 -24.52 -1.29 13.22
C HIS A 293 -25.15 -0.07 12.56
N ALA A 294 -26.01 0.66 13.27
CA ALA A 294 -26.59 1.90 12.76
C ALA A 294 -25.56 3.00 12.50
N LEU A 295 -24.43 3.02 13.24
CA LEU A 295 -23.29 3.90 12.93
C LEU A 295 -22.54 3.43 11.67
N VAL A 296 -22.30 2.13 11.54
CA VAL A 296 -21.64 1.54 10.36
C VAL A 296 -22.44 1.77 9.08
N GLU A 297 -23.78 1.66 9.12
CA GLU A 297 -24.64 1.95 7.96
C GLU A 297 -24.59 3.42 7.54
N LYS A 298 -24.30 4.33 8.48
CA LYS A 298 -24.12 5.76 8.21
C LYS A 298 -22.67 6.12 7.86
N ALA A 299 -21.79 5.13 7.67
CA ALA A 299 -20.40 5.38 7.31
C ALA A 299 -20.32 6.17 6.00
N VAL A 300 -19.51 7.24 6.01
CA VAL A 300 -19.37 8.15 4.88
C VAL A 300 -18.20 7.73 3.99
N PRO A 301 -18.21 8.03 2.68
CA PRO A 301 -17.06 7.83 1.81
C PRO A 301 -15.79 8.48 2.38
N LEU A 302 -14.64 7.78 2.28
CA LEU A 302 -13.37 8.29 2.82
C LEU A 302 -12.99 9.67 2.23
N LEU A 303 -13.24 9.88 0.93
CA LEU A 303 -13.02 11.17 0.28
C LEU A 303 -13.87 12.28 0.90
N GLU A 304 -15.15 12.00 1.15
CA GLU A 304 -16.07 12.95 1.77
C GLU A 304 -15.58 13.33 3.18
N PHE A 305 -15.21 12.33 3.97
CA PHE A 305 -14.67 12.54 5.32
C PHE A 305 -13.44 13.46 5.32
N VAL A 306 -12.48 13.18 4.43
CA VAL A 306 -11.23 13.95 4.33
C VAL A 306 -11.49 15.38 3.84
N LEU A 307 -12.36 15.56 2.85
CA LEU A 307 -12.74 16.90 2.37
C LEU A 307 -13.47 17.71 3.44
N LYS A 308 -14.31 17.07 4.25
CA LYS A 308 -15.05 17.75 5.32
C LYS A 308 -14.10 18.26 6.40
N ARG A 309 -13.12 17.43 6.78
CA ARG A 309 -12.06 17.83 7.72
C ARG A 309 -11.17 18.92 7.13
N GLU A 310 -10.83 18.82 5.84
CA GLU A 310 -10.07 19.87 5.16
C GLU A 310 -10.82 21.21 5.15
N ALA A 311 -12.11 21.21 4.79
CA ALA A 311 -12.94 22.41 4.82
C ALA A 311 -13.02 23.04 6.23
N ALA A 312 -13.11 22.22 7.27
CA ALA A 312 -13.20 22.69 8.66
C ALA A 312 -11.92 23.43 9.15
N ARG A 313 -10.78 23.30 8.47
CA ARG A 313 -9.55 24.05 8.77
C ARG A 313 -9.66 25.53 8.37
N TYR A 314 -10.64 25.89 7.56
CA TYR A 314 -10.82 27.23 7.02
C TYR A 314 -12.06 27.88 7.63
N SER A 315 -11.89 29.00 8.31
CA SER A 315 -13.01 29.84 8.74
C SER A 315 -13.48 30.67 7.55
N VAL A 316 -14.55 30.21 6.90
CA VAL A 316 -15.05 30.79 5.65
C VAL A 316 -15.71 32.14 5.92
N GLY A 317 -14.98 33.22 5.66
CA GLY A 317 -15.48 34.61 5.73
C GLY A 317 -14.83 35.59 4.74
N ASP A 318 -13.71 35.22 4.12
CA ASP A 318 -12.94 36.05 3.17
C ASP A 318 -12.57 35.23 1.91
N ALA A 319 -12.54 35.88 0.75
CA ALA A 319 -12.25 35.30 -0.55
C ALA A 319 -10.85 34.66 -0.61
N GLU A 320 -9.85 35.24 0.08
CA GLU A 320 -8.51 34.65 0.14
C GLU A 320 -8.51 33.30 0.89
N VAL A 321 -9.29 33.22 1.98
CA VAL A 321 -9.45 31.98 2.75
C VAL A 321 -10.17 30.91 1.91
N GLN A 322 -11.20 31.31 1.16
CA GLN A 322 -11.90 30.42 0.22
C GLN A 322 -10.98 29.91 -0.89
N ALA A 323 -10.13 30.76 -1.46
CA ALA A 323 -9.18 30.36 -2.49
C ALA A 323 -8.16 29.33 -1.97
N ARG A 324 -7.67 29.50 -0.73
CA ARG A 324 -6.80 28.51 -0.07
C ARG A 324 -7.52 27.19 0.19
N ALA A 325 -8.75 27.23 0.70
CA ALA A 325 -9.57 26.05 0.94
C ALA A 325 -9.84 25.28 -0.37
N LEU A 326 -10.21 26.00 -1.43
CA LEU A 326 -10.40 25.47 -2.77
C LEU A 326 -9.14 24.75 -3.26
N THR A 327 -7.98 25.43 -3.22
CA THR A 327 -6.70 24.86 -3.67
C THR A 327 -6.36 23.56 -2.94
N SER A 328 -6.63 23.49 -1.63
CA SER A 328 -6.38 22.29 -0.85
C SER A 328 -7.34 21.15 -1.21
N GLY A 329 -8.64 21.44 -1.30
CA GLY A 329 -9.65 20.44 -1.70
C GLY A 329 -9.45 19.90 -3.11
N LEU A 330 -9.03 20.74 -4.06
CA LEU A 330 -8.70 20.31 -5.42
C LEU A 330 -7.57 19.27 -5.44
N ARG A 331 -6.56 19.39 -4.56
CA ARG A 331 -5.48 18.39 -4.45
C ARG A 331 -5.98 17.04 -3.96
N LEU A 332 -6.99 17.03 -3.10
CA LEU A 332 -7.62 15.80 -2.61
C LEU A 332 -8.50 15.19 -3.71
N LEU A 333 -9.41 15.97 -4.30
CA LEU A 333 -10.25 15.56 -5.42
C LEU A 333 -9.43 15.04 -6.60
N ALA A 334 -8.22 15.55 -6.80
CA ALA A 334 -7.32 15.11 -7.84
C ALA A 334 -6.79 13.67 -7.70
N LYS A 335 -6.88 13.06 -6.52
CA LYS A 335 -6.35 11.71 -6.26
C LYS A 335 -7.32 10.58 -6.62
N THR A 336 -8.61 10.88 -6.78
CA THR A 336 -9.61 9.88 -7.16
C THR A 336 -9.73 9.78 -8.67
N ASP A 337 -9.52 8.60 -9.25
CA ASP A 337 -9.60 8.42 -10.71
C ASP A 337 -11.06 8.34 -11.20
N ASN A 338 -12.01 8.06 -10.31
CA ASN A 338 -13.43 8.01 -10.63
C ASN A 338 -14.05 9.41 -10.79
N SER A 339 -14.43 9.77 -12.02
CA SER A 339 -14.99 11.08 -12.39
C SER A 339 -16.35 11.39 -11.74
N VAL A 340 -17.19 10.38 -11.53
CA VAL A 340 -18.51 10.52 -10.90
C VAL A 340 -18.36 10.80 -9.41
N ILE A 341 -17.56 9.99 -8.71
CA ILE A 341 -17.25 10.19 -7.29
C ILE A 341 -16.59 11.56 -7.08
N ARG A 342 -15.64 11.92 -7.95
CA ARG A 342 -14.96 13.22 -7.91
C ARG A 342 -15.94 14.39 -8.07
N ARG A 343 -16.89 14.27 -9.02
CA ARG A 343 -17.88 15.31 -9.28
C ARG A 343 -18.80 15.53 -8.07
N GLU A 344 -19.33 14.45 -7.51
CA GLU A 344 -20.24 14.55 -6.35
C GLU A 344 -19.52 15.05 -5.10
N ALA A 345 -18.31 14.54 -4.82
CA ALA A 345 -17.50 15.03 -3.72
C ALA A 345 -17.12 16.51 -3.89
N GLY A 346 -16.83 16.96 -5.11
CA GLY A 346 -16.59 18.36 -5.42
C GLY A 346 -17.80 19.25 -5.14
N ARG A 347 -19.00 18.80 -5.51
CA ARG A 347 -20.26 19.50 -5.22
C ARG A 347 -20.50 19.65 -3.71
N LEU A 348 -20.29 18.59 -2.93
CA LEU A 348 -20.42 18.64 -1.47
C LEU A 348 -19.40 19.60 -0.84
N PHE A 349 -18.15 19.53 -1.29
CA PHE A 349 -17.07 20.38 -0.80
C PHE A 349 -17.34 21.87 -1.05
N SER A 350 -17.87 22.21 -2.24
CA SER A 350 -18.28 23.58 -2.59
C SER A 350 -19.24 24.19 -1.57
N GLY A 351 -20.20 23.40 -1.09
CA GLY A 351 -21.17 23.82 -0.09
C GLY A 351 -20.50 24.17 1.25
N TRP A 352 -19.49 23.41 1.67
CA TRP A 352 -18.78 23.65 2.93
C TRP A 352 -17.89 24.89 2.87
N ILE A 353 -17.24 25.15 1.73
CA ILE A 353 -16.38 26.33 1.55
C ILE A 353 -17.12 27.56 1.01
N ARG A 354 -18.44 27.44 0.75
CA ARG A 354 -19.31 28.48 0.18
C ARG A 354 -18.79 29.06 -1.14
N VAL A 355 -18.32 28.18 -2.02
CA VAL A 355 -17.87 28.51 -3.37
C VAL A 355 -18.82 27.87 -4.38
N ASP A 356 -19.03 28.55 -5.51
CA ASP A 356 -19.83 28.03 -6.61
C ASP A 356 -19.24 26.69 -7.11
N PRO A 357 -20.04 25.61 -7.21
CA PRO A 357 -19.59 24.33 -7.75
C PRO A 357 -18.89 24.44 -9.11
N ASP A 358 -19.32 25.36 -9.98
CA ASP A 358 -18.75 25.50 -11.33
C ASP A 358 -17.28 25.94 -11.28
N ILE A 359 -16.92 26.76 -10.29
CA ILE A 359 -15.53 27.18 -10.06
C ILE A 359 -14.66 25.97 -9.72
N ILE A 360 -15.17 25.03 -8.90
CA ILE A 360 -14.45 23.80 -8.57
C ILE A 360 -14.17 22.99 -9.84
N PHE A 361 -15.16 22.79 -10.70
CA PHE A 361 -14.98 21.96 -11.89
C PHE A 361 -14.03 22.57 -12.92
N VAL A 362 -14.15 23.88 -13.16
CA VAL A 362 -13.21 24.62 -14.02
C VAL A 362 -11.80 24.52 -13.47
N GLU A 363 -11.63 24.73 -12.17
CA GLU A 363 -10.30 24.76 -11.56
C GLU A 363 -9.73 23.36 -11.34
N LEU A 364 -10.57 22.33 -11.25
CA LEU A 364 -10.16 20.93 -11.25
C LEU A 364 -9.69 20.49 -12.64
N GLU A 365 -10.40 20.88 -13.71
CA GLU A 365 -9.92 20.66 -15.08
C GLU A 365 -8.61 21.38 -15.33
N LYS A 366 -8.49 22.64 -14.88
CA LYS A 366 -7.21 23.34 -14.89
C LYS A 366 -6.19 22.63 -14.03
N THR A 367 -6.50 22.14 -12.83
CA THR A 367 -5.55 21.44 -11.94
C THR A 367 -5.20 20.04 -12.44
N MET A 368 -5.99 19.46 -13.34
CA MET A 368 -5.68 18.21 -14.04
C MET A 368 -4.79 18.48 -15.25
N ARG A 369 -5.13 19.48 -16.07
CA ARG A 369 -4.33 19.93 -17.22
C ARG A 369 -3.01 20.57 -16.81
N THR A 370 -3.05 21.35 -15.73
CA THR A 370 -1.91 21.85 -14.96
C THR A 370 -1.38 20.83 -13.97
N GLY A 371 -2.06 19.75 -13.65
CA GLY A 371 -1.47 18.60 -12.94
C GLY A 371 -0.46 17.87 -13.84
N THR A 372 -0.70 17.93 -15.14
CA THR A 372 0.23 17.59 -16.23
C THR A 372 1.31 18.67 -16.45
N THR A 373 1.17 19.90 -15.91
CA THR A 373 2.12 21.02 -16.10
C THR A 373 2.60 21.76 -14.81
N SER A 374 2.28 21.28 -13.60
CA SER A 374 2.43 22.01 -12.31
C SER A 374 2.39 21.07 -11.08
N ARG A 375 3.01 19.88 -11.19
CA ARG A 375 3.63 19.25 -10.02
C ARG A 375 5.12 19.48 -10.15
N SER A 376 5.66 20.56 -9.57
CA SER A 376 7.09 20.71 -9.26
C SER A 376 7.30 21.76 -8.18
N GLY A 377 7.30 21.30 -6.94
CA GLY A 377 8.11 21.87 -5.88
C GLY A 377 8.83 20.69 -5.23
N THR A 378 10.12 20.53 -5.57
CA THR A 378 11.11 19.61 -4.95
C THR A 378 10.92 18.09 -5.05
N GLY A 379 9.73 17.54 -5.28
CA GLY A 379 9.52 16.09 -5.49
C GLY A 379 9.58 15.60 -6.95
N THR A 380 9.58 16.51 -7.92
CA THR A 380 9.33 16.19 -9.34
C THR A 380 10.58 15.90 -10.14
N ILE A 381 11.75 16.38 -9.73
CA ILE A 381 13.00 16.09 -10.47
C ILE A 381 13.24 14.56 -10.50
N LEU A 382 12.97 13.86 -9.40
CA LEU A 382 13.07 12.40 -9.30
C LEU A 382 11.95 11.65 -10.07
N ARG A 383 10.76 12.24 -10.21
CA ARG A 383 9.57 11.61 -10.85
C ARG A 383 9.45 11.87 -12.37
N ARG A 384 9.91 13.04 -12.85
CA ARG A 384 10.08 13.32 -14.29
C ARG A 384 11.24 12.49 -14.85
N ALA A 385 12.34 12.38 -14.09
CA ALA A 385 13.43 11.46 -14.42
C ALA A 385 12.88 10.03 -14.58
N SER A 386 12.03 9.52 -13.67
CA SER A 386 11.50 8.15 -13.81
C SER A 386 10.51 7.95 -14.98
N GLY A 387 9.81 8.99 -15.44
CA GLY A 387 8.96 8.92 -16.64
C GLY A 387 9.75 8.93 -17.95
N GLN A 388 10.70 9.85 -18.08
CA GLN A 388 11.57 9.93 -19.25
C GLN A 388 12.49 8.70 -19.33
N VAL A 389 13.06 8.26 -18.21
CA VAL A 389 13.90 7.04 -18.13
C VAL A 389 13.13 5.79 -18.55
N ARG A 390 11.83 5.68 -18.21
CA ARG A 390 10.98 4.57 -18.68
C ARG A 390 10.78 4.61 -20.18
N LEU A 391 10.47 5.78 -20.73
CA LEU A 391 10.29 5.96 -22.17
C LEU A 391 11.59 5.73 -22.96
N GLU A 392 12.73 6.17 -22.41
CA GLU A 392 14.06 5.90 -22.97
C GLU A 392 14.37 4.40 -23.02
N ARG A 393 13.99 3.65 -21.98
CA ARG A 393 14.14 2.19 -21.95
C ARG A 393 13.24 1.50 -22.97
N GLU A 394 12.02 1.99 -23.17
CA GLU A 394 11.10 1.47 -24.21
C GLU A 394 11.65 1.75 -25.62
N ALA A 395 12.15 2.95 -25.88
CA ALA A 395 12.80 3.29 -27.15
C ALA A 395 14.03 2.40 -27.42
N LEU A 396 14.88 2.18 -26.41
CA LEU A 396 16.03 1.29 -26.51
C LEU A 396 15.62 -0.16 -26.74
N ARG A 397 14.57 -0.64 -26.07
CA ARG A 397 14.03 -2.00 -26.24
C ARG A 397 13.55 -2.23 -27.67
N LEU A 398 12.80 -1.29 -28.23
CA LEU A 398 12.33 -1.33 -29.61
C LEU A 398 13.51 -1.34 -30.60
N ALA A 399 14.52 -0.50 -30.37
CA ALA A 399 15.71 -0.44 -31.22
C ALA A 399 16.59 -1.70 -31.12
N LEU A 400 16.60 -2.38 -29.97
CA LEU A 400 17.35 -3.62 -29.76
C LEU A 400 16.64 -4.84 -30.38
N GLN A 401 15.34 -4.97 -30.16
CA GLN A 401 14.61 -6.19 -30.51
C GLN A 401 13.95 -6.11 -31.90
N GLN A 402 13.57 -4.91 -32.34
CA GLN A 402 12.78 -4.68 -33.55
C GLN A 402 13.47 -3.71 -34.51
N GLN A 403 14.81 -3.72 -34.54
CA GLN A 403 15.63 -2.76 -35.29
C GLN A 403 15.22 -2.63 -36.76
N ARG A 404 14.84 -3.74 -37.41
CA ARG A 404 14.39 -3.74 -38.82
C ARG A 404 13.18 -2.83 -39.04
N VAL A 405 12.21 -2.86 -38.12
CA VAL A 405 10.95 -2.10 -38.23
C VAL A 405 11.20 -0.63 -37.89
N VAL A 406 11.91 -0.36 -36.79
CA VAL A 406 12.05 1.02 -36.28
C VAL A 406 13.21 1.82 -36.86
N LYS A 407 14.05 1.22 -37.73
CA LYS A 407 15.27 1.85 -38.27
C LYS A 407 15.05 3.25 -38.82
N ALA A 408 14.00 3.45 -39.62
CA ALA A 408 13.69 4.73 -40.23
C ALA A 408 13.40 5.82 -39.18
N ARG A 409 12.82 5.46 -38.04
CA ARG A 409 12.53 6.39 -36.94
C ARG A 409 13.74 6.67 -36.07
N MET A 410 14.67 5.72 -35.98
CA MET A 410 15.89 5.89 -35.19
C MET A 410 16.74 7.04 -35.74
N GLU A 411 16.77 7.24 -37.06
CA GLU A 411 17.53 8.31 -37.73
C GLU A 411 17.08 9.72 -37.31
N ASP A 412 15.80 9.88 -36.91
CA ASP A 412 15.25 11.15 -36.45
C ASP A 412 15.48 11.43 -34.95
N VAL A 413 16.12 10.52 -34.21
CA VAL A 413 16.30 10.62 -32.77
C VAL A 413 17.78 10.76 -32.45
N SER A 414 18.18 11.98 -32.09
CA SER A 414 19.54 12.27 -31.65
C SER A 414 19.84 11.66 -30.28
N THR A 415 21.12 11.36 -30.02
CA THR A 415 21.60 10.88 -28.71
C THR A 415 21.25 11.82 -27.55
N ASP A 416 21.10 13.13 -27.81
CA ASP A 416 20.80 14.15 -26.78
C ASP A 416 19.34 14.12 -26.28
N PHE A 417 18.54 13.21 -26.82
CA PHE A 417 17.16 12.96 -26.42
C PHE A 417 17.09 12.09 -25.16
N PHE A 418 18.16 11.35 -24.88
CA PHE A 418 18.28 10.49 -23.72
C PHE A 418 18.92 11.25 -22.55
N SER A 419 18.26 11.26 -21.41
CA SER A 419 18.74 11.91 -20.19
C SER A 419 19.83 11.09 -19.50
N VAL A 420 19.76 9.76 -19.53
CA VAL A 420 20.71 8.86 -18.85
C VAL A 420 21.97 8.65 -19.70
N PRO A 421 23.18 8.87 -19.14
CA PRO A 421 24.44 8.66 -19.87
C PRO A 421 24.57 7.27 -20.48
N ALA A 422 24.26 6.21 -19.71
CA ALA A 422 24.28 4.83 -20.21
C ALA A 422 23.31 4.61 -21.39
N HIS A 423 22.12 5.22 -21.37
CA HIS A 423 21.18 5.13 -22.50
C HIS A 423 21.71 5.84 -23.75
N ARG A 424 22.38 6.98 -23.61
CA ARG A 424 23.06 7.67 -24.73
C ARG A 424 24.13 6.79 -25.34
N THR A 425 24.93 6.11 -24.51
CA THR A 425 25.99 5.21 -24.98
C THR A 425 25.40 4.05 -25.79
N ILE A 426 24.32 3.42 -25.29
CA ILE A 426 23.63 2.35 -26.01
C ILE A 426 23.03 2.87 -27.34
N TRP A 427 22.33 4.01 -27.30
CA TRP A 427 21.72 4.60 -28.51
C TRP A 427 22.77 4.98 -29.56
N ALA A 428 23.87 5.60 -29.14
CA ALA A 428 24.97 5.97 -30.03
C ALA A 428 25.62 4.76 -30.70
N ALA A 429 25.75 3.64 -29.99
CA ALA A 429 26.26 2.40 -30.56
C ALA A 429 25.28 1.79 -31.58
N LEU A 430 23.97 1.83 -31.29
CA LEU A 430 22.93 1.38 -32.22
C LEU A 430 22.87 2.22 -33.51
N LEU A 431 23.04 3.55 -33.42
CA LEU A 431 23.10 4.43 -34.60
C LEU A 431 24.35 4.19 -35.46
N LYS A 432 25.46 3.73 -34.88
CA LYS A 432 26.68 3.36 -35.60
C LYS A 432 26.55 2.03 -36.36
N GLY A 433 25.40 1.36 -36.26
CA GLY A 433 25.11 0.11 -36.96
C GLY A 433 25.66 -1.13 -36.28
N THR A 434 26.00 -1.05 -34.98
CA THR A 434 26.34 -2.25 -34.21
C THR A 434 25.13 -3.17 -34.12
N ASP A 435 25.35 -4.46 -34.39
CA ASP A 435 24.32 -5.49 -34.28
C ASP A 435 23.79 -5.55 -32.83
N PRO A 436 22.46 -5.40 -32.60
CA PRO A 436 21.84 -5.54 -31.29
C PRO A 436 22.25 -6.80 -30.53
N ALA A 437 22.47 -7.92 -31.23
CA ALA A 437 22.85 -9.19 -30.63
C ALA A 437 24.27 -9.18 -30.05
N LEU A 438 25.15 -8.33 -30.58
CA LEU A 438 26.55 -8.18 -30.16
C LEU A 438 26.80 -6.90 -29.36
N LEU A 439 25.77 -6.05 -29.19
CA LEU A 439 25.92 -4.71 -28.62
C LEU A 439 26.55 -4.73 -27.23
N ALA A 440 26.10 -5.64 -26.36
CA ALA A 440 26.60 -5.74 -24.99
C ALA A 440 28.12 -6.06 -24.92
N GLU A 441 28.66 -6.78 -25.90
CA GLU A 441 30.10 -7.13 -25.94
C GLU A 441 30.98 -5.95 -26.39
N THR A 442 30.39 -4.99 -27.11
CA THR A 442 31.10 -3.83 -27.67
C THR A 442 31.07 -2.59 -26.76
N LEU A 443 30.22 -2.57 -25.74
CA LEU A 443 30.06 -1.44 -24.83
C LEU A 443 31.15 -1.45 -23.74
N GLU A 444 32.00 -0.43 -23.71
CA GLU A 444 33.02 -0.24 -22.67
C GLU A 444 32.43 0.12 -21.30
N ASP A 445 31.23 0.70 -21.26
CA ASP A 445 30.52 1.10 -20.05
C ASP A 445 29.74 -0.09 -19.46
N ASP A 446 30.08 -0.47 -18.21
CA ASP A 446 29.50 -1.63 -17.52
C ASP A 446 27.99 -1.47 -17.23
N ASP A 447 27.53 -0.24 -16.96
CA ASP A 447 26.11 0.04 -16.73
C ASP A 447 25.32 -0.02 -18.03
N ALA A 448 25.86 0.52 -19.12
CA ALA A 448 25.29 0.42 -20.46
C ALA A 448 25.19 -1.04 -20.91
N ARG A 449 26.24 -1.84 -20.65
CA ARG A 449 26.27 -3.27 -20.93
C ARG A 449 25.16 -4.02 -20.20
N ARG A 450 25.05 -3.83 -18.88
CA ARG A 450 24.02 -4.47 -18.06
C ARG A 450 22.61 -4.11 -18.51
N ILE A 451 22.37 -2.84 -18.85
CA ILE A 451 21.06 -2.36 -19.30
C ILE A 451 20.72 -2.92 -20.68
N ALA A 452 21.65 -2.93 -21.64
CA ALA A 452 21.43 -3.49 -22.96
C ALA A 452 21.09 -4.99 -22.90
N THR A 453 21.82 -5.78 -22.10
CA THR A 453 21.54 -7.21 -21.89
C THR A 453 20.14 -7.44 -21.30
N GLN A 454 19.74 -6.63 -20.32
CA GLN A 454 18.41 -6.73 -19.72
C GLN A 454 17.31 -6.39 -20.75
N LEU A 455 17.48 -5.30 -21.50
CA LEU A 455 16.48 -4.85 -22.47
C LEU A 455 16.38 -5.77 -23.69
N ALA A 456 17.41 -6.53 -24.03
CA ALA A 456 17.36 -7.48 -25.14
C ALA A 456 16.42 -8.67 -24.89
N VAL A 457 16.15 -9.01 -23.63
CA VAL A 457 15.34 -10.19 -23.24
C VAL A 457 13.99 -9.82 -22.60
N GLU A 458 13.75 -8.53 -22.34
CA GLU A 458 12.52 -8.05 -21.72
C GLU A 458 11.38 -8.00 -22.74
N PRO A 459 10.18 -8.56 -22.47
CA PRO A 459 9.12 -8.60 -23.48
C PRO A 459 8.68 -7.20 -23.92
N VAL A 460 8.36 -7.06 -25.21
CA VAL A 460 7.72 -5.86 -25.76
C VAL A 460 6.26 -5.82 -25.26
N PRO A 461 5.78 -4.71 -24.67
CA PRO A 461 4.46 -4.63 -24.06
C PRO A 461 3.37 -4.44 -25.13
N LEU A 462 3.08 -5.50 -25.89
CA LEU A 462 2.00 -5.57 -26.87
C LEU A 462 1.04 -6.70 -26.48
N ASP A 463 -0.26 -6.41 -26.50
CA ASP A 463 -1.30 -7.42 -26.33
C ASP A 463 -1.61 -8.06 -27.69
N GLY A 464 -1.37 -9.37 -27.82
CA GLY A 464 -1.63 -10.14 -29.06
C GLY A 464 -0.38 -10.58 -29.81
N ASP A 465 -0.55 -11.01 -31.06
CA ASP A 465 0.57 -11.42 -31.92
C ASP A 465 1.43 -10.19 -32.27
N ILE A 466 2.75 -10.31 -32.10
CA ILE A 466 3.69 -9.24 -32.45
C ILE A 466 3.86 -9.24 -33.97
N ASP A 467 3.14 -8.35 -34.66
CA ASP A 467 3.35 -8.04 -36.06
C ASP A 467 4.08 -6.70 -36.26
N ASP A 468 4.63 -6.51 -37.46
CA ASP A 468 5.37 -5.29 -37.82
C ASP A 468 4.50 -4.02 -37.66
N GLU A 469 3.18 -4.14 -37.81
CA GLU A 469 2.24 -3.02 -37.75
C GLU A 469 1.99 -2.54 -36.32
N ALA A 470 1.79 -3.46 -35.38
CA ALA A 470 1.66 -3.17 -33.96
C ALA A 470 2.96 -2.59 -33.38
N VAL A 471 4.11 -3.11 -33.83
CA VAL A 471 5.42 -2.56 -33.47
C VAL A 471 5.59 -1.15 -34.02
N GLU A 472 5.18 -0.88 -35.27
CA GLU A 472 5.26 0.47 -35.85
C GLU A 472 4.35 1.46 -35.12
N ARG A 473 3.12 1.08 -34.73
CA ARG A 473 2.23 1.93 -33.91
C ARG A 473 2.86 2.27 -32.56
N LEU A 474 3.40 1.27 -31.87
CA LEU A 474 4.08 1.48 -30.59
C LEU A 474 5.33 2.35 -30.75
N ALA A 475 6.10 2.15 -31.81
CA ALA A 475 7.26 2.96 -32.14
C ALA A 475 6.87 4.43 -32.39
N ILE A 476 5.79 4.69 -33.12
CA ILE A 476 5.27 6.05 -33.35
C ILE A 476 4.96 6.72 -32.02
N ALA A 477 4.23 6.05 -31.13
CA ALA A 477 3.87 6.59 -29.82
C ALA A 477 5.12 6.89 -28.97
N VAL A 478 6.05 5.92 -28.88
CA VAL A 478 7.26 6.03 -28.05
C VAL A 478 8.21 7.12 -28.56
N PHE A 479 8.54 7.12 -29.86
CA PHE A 479 9.47 8.09 -30.41
C PHE A 479 8.89 9.51 -30.49
N SER A 480 7.59 9.65 -30.76
CA SER A 480 6.94 10.98 -30.77
C SER A 480 6.92 11.59 -29.37
N ARG A 481 6.65 10.78 -28.35
CA ARG A 481 6.70 11.23 -26.95
C ARG A 481 8.12 11.56 -26.49
N LEU A 482 9.13 10.86 -27.01
CA LEU A 482 10.54 11.17 -26.73
C LEU A 482 10.96 12.50 -27.37
N LYS A 483 10.53 12.76 -28.62
CA LYS A 483 10.68 14.06 -29.30
C LYS A 483 9.97 15.19 -28.52
N GLU A 484 8.78 14.92 -27.97
CA GLU A 484 8.02 15.87 -27.16
C GLU A 484 8.78 16.32 -25.90
N PHE A 485 9.50 15.41 -25.23
CA PHE A 485 10.32 15.74 -24.06
C PHE A 485 11.44 16.72 -24.41
N VAL A 486 12.06 16.57 -25.58
CA VAL A 486 13.13 17.48 -26.04
C VAL A 486 12.58 18.85 -26.41
N LEU A 487 11.49 18.92 -27.18
CA LEU A 487 10.85 20.19 -27.53
C LEU A 487 10.35 20.92 -26.29
N SER A 488 9.82 20.19 -25.31
CA SER A 488 9.41 20.77 -24.02
C SER A 488 10.59 21.40 -23.28
N ARG A 489 11.76 20.75 -23.29
CA ARG A 489 12.98 21.28 -22.67
C ARG A 489 13.49 22.53 -23.40
N GLU A 490 13.47 22.56 -24.73
CA GLU A 490 13.84 23.76 -25.52
C GLU A 490 12.88 24.92 -25.25
N ILE A 491 11.57 24.66 -25.19
CA ILE A 491 10.54 25.65 -24.83
C ILE A 491 10.78 26.18 -23.41
N GLU A 492 11.07 25.30 -22.44
CA GLU A 492 11.39 25.67 -21.05
C GLU A 492 12.68 26.51 -20.95
N GLN A 493 13.64 26.34 -21.85
CA GLN A 493 14.88 27.13 -21.90
C GLN A 493 14.70 28.50 -22.58
N LEU A 494 13.88 28.58 -23.63
CA LEU A 494 13.63 29.81 -24.39
C LEU A 494 12.65 30.75 -23.69
N THR A 495 11.69 30.22 -22.93
CA THR A 495 10.66 31.03 -22.26
C THR A 495 11.23 32.07 -21.27
N PRO A 496 12.20 31.73 -20.38
CA PRO A 496 12.81 32.71 -19.48
C PRO A 496 13.73 33.70 -20.19
N GLN A 497 14.35 33.30 -21.31
CA GLN A 497 15.17 34.20 -22.14
C GLN A 497 14.29 35.28 -22.77
N LEU A 498 13.15 34.87 -23.35
CA LEU A 498 12.17 35.79 -23.91
C LEU A 498 11.58 36.74 -22.86
N GLN A 499 11.27 36.25 -21.65
CA GLN A 499 10.75 37.09 -20.55
C GLN A 499 11.74 38.13 -20.02
N ARG A 500 13.04 37.91 -20.21
CA ARG A 500 14.10 38.84 -19.79
C ARG A 500 14.48 39.84 -20.87
N LEU A 501 14.19 39.54 -22.13
CA LEU A 501 14.41 40.45 -23.23
C LEU A 501 13.33 41.54 -23.24
N ASN A 502 13.75 42.79 -23.18
CA ASN A 502 12.85 43.93 -23.30
C ASN A 502 12.47 44.12 -24.78
N PRO A 503 11.18 43.96 -25.15
CA PRO A 503 10.73 44.03 -26.55
C PRO A 503 10.89 45.42 -27.17
N VAL A 504 11.14 46.46 -26.36
CA VAL A 504 11.36 47.84 -26.83
C VAL A 504 12.84 48.12 -27.09
N GLU A 505 13.75 47.53 -26.32
CA GLU A 505 15.19 47.77 -26.43
C GLU A 505 15.85 46.87 -27.48
N ASN A 506 15.38 45.61 -27.61
CA ASN A 506 15.94 44.62 -28.55
C ASN A 506 14.82 43.93 -29.37
N PRO A 507 14.11 44.68 -30.25
CA PRO A 507 12.92 44.16 -30.93
C PRO A 507 13.22 42.98 -31.87
N LYS A 508 14.35 43.01 -32.59
CA LYS A 508 14.72 41.92 -33.52
C LYS A 508 14.98 40.59 -32.81
N GLU A 509 15.75 40.63 -31.72
CA GLU A 509 16.12 39.44 -30.96
C GLU A 509 14.91 38.86 -30.20
N HIS A 510 14.03 39.73 -29.70
CA HIS A 510 12.76 39.30 -29.11
C HIS A 510 11.84 38.63 -30.15
N ASP A 511 11.69 39.22 -31.33
CA ASP A 511 10.81 38.68 -32.39
C ASP A 511 11.33 37.34 -32.94
N GLU A 512 12.65 37.18 -33.09
CA GLU A 512 13.28 35.92 -33.50
C GLU A 512 13.06 34.80 -32.47
N LEU A 513 13.26 35.08 -31.19
CA LEU A 513 13.04 34.12 -30.10
C LEU A 513 11.55 33.78 -29.94
N PHE A 514 10.67 34.75 -30.13
CA PHE A 514 9.22 34.53 -30.10
C PHE A 514 8.75 33.68 -31.28
N ALA A 515 9.23 33.96 -32.49
CA ALA A 515 8.94 33.13 -33.66
C ALA A 515 9.44 31.69 -33.48
N ARG A 516 10.65 31.52 -32.91
CA ARG A 516 11.20 30.19 -32.59
C ARG A 516 10.35 29.46 -31.54
N LEU A 517 9.89 30.15 -30.51
CA LEU A 517 9.02 29.59 -29.47
C LEU A 517 7.68 29.11 -30.06
N LEU A 518 7.06 29.90 -30.93
CA LEU A 518 5.81 29.54 -31.60
C LEU A 518 5.99 28.31 -32.52
N GLU A 519 7.11 28.24 -33.25
CA GLU A 519 7.42 27.11 -34.11
C GLU A 519 7.61 25.82 -33.28
N LEU A 520 8.36 25.88 -32.17
CA LEU A 520 8.53 24.73 -31.28
C LEU A 520 7.21 24.30 -30.63
N GLN A 521 6.34 25.25 -30.27
CA GLN A 521 5.01 24.94 -29.75
C GLN A 521 4.10 24.29 -30.79
N ARG A 522 4.20 24.71 -32.06
CA ARG A 522 3.49 24.11 -33.19
C ARG A 522 3.94 22.67 -33.42
N GLN A 523 5.25 22.45 -33.53
CA GLN A 523 5.85 21.11 -33.68
C GLN A 523 5.48 20.18 -32.52
N LYS A 524 5.46 20.71 -31.29
CA LYS A 524 5.03 19.94 -30.12
C LYS A 524 3.57 19.48 -30.26
N ARG A 525 2.65 20.37 -30.68
CA ARG A 525 1.24 20.02 -30.88
C ARG A 525 1.04 18.96 -31.97
N GLU A 526 1.78 19.08 -33.07
CA GLU A 526 1.76 18.10 -34.17
C GLU A 526 2.21 16.71 -33.67
N LEU A 527 3.26 16.64 -32.84
CA LEU A 527 3.74 15.38 -32.25
C LEU A 527 2.80 14.79 -31.19
N THR A 528 2.13 15.62 -30.40
CA THR A 528 1.10 15.15 -29.45
C THR A 528 -0.06 14.50 -30.20
N GLN A 529 -0.53 15.11 -31.30
CA GLN A 529 -1.58 14.54 -32.14
C GLN A 529 -1.15 13.23 -32.82
N MET A 530 0.11 13.11 -33.24
CA MET A 530 0.65 11.88 -33.81
C MET A 530 0.84 10.76 -32.78
N GLY A 531 1.14 11.10 -31.51
CA GLY A 531 1.27 10.13 -30.42
C GLY A 531 -0.07 9.66 -29.83
N GLU A 532 -1.16 10.38 -30.11
CA GLU A 532 -2.54 10.07 -29.70
C GLU A 532 -3.35 9.36 -30.82
N GLY A 533 -2.73 9.00 -31.94
CA GLY A 533 -3.40 8.49 -33.15
C GLY A 533 -4.00 7.08 -33.05
N ASP A 534 -5.31 7.02 -33.32
CA ASP A 534 -6.24 5.91 -33.58
C ASP A 534 -6.36 4.79 -32.52
N GLU A 535 -7.06 5.10 -31.42
CA GLU A 535 -7.88 4.11 -30.66
C GLU A 535 -9.24 3.87 -31.35
#